data_AF-A0A2U3KP72-F1
#
_entry.id   AF-A0A2U3KP72-F1
#
_cell.length_a   1.000
_cell.length_b   1.000
_cell.length_c   1.000
_cell.angle_alpha   90.00
_cell.angle_beta   90.00
_cell.angle_gamma   90.00
#
_symmetry.space_group_name_H-M   'P 1'
#
loop_
_entity.id
_entity.type
_entity.pdbx_description
1 polymer ?
#
loop_
_entity_poly.entity_id
_entity_poly.type
_entity_poly.pdbx_seq_one_letter_code
_entity_poly.pdbx_strand_id
1 'polypeptide(L)' 'MSAVSKQIIDMLDMLPESEQELAFEMIKRIVLAWDSDFTKLTPLEREKLTQSEKEIANGEIVSHSDIDWN' A
#
# COMPACT_ATOMS: atom_id res chain seq x y z
N MET A 1 3.24 -10.46 -2.89
CA MET A 1 3.96 -10.49 -1.59
C MET A 1 5.09 -11.49 -1.65
N SER A 2 6.25 -11.17 -1.06
CA SER A 2 7.36 -12.13 -0.95
C SER A 2 7.02 -13.25 0.05
N ALA A 3 7.72 -14.38 -0.04
CA ALA A 3 7.57 -15.47 0.94
C ALA A 3 7.93 -15.02 2.37
N VAL A 4 8.96 -14.19 2.49
CA VAL A 4 9.39 -13.61 3.78
C VAL A 4 8.32 -12.71 4.37
N SER A 5 7.67 -11.85 3.56
CA SER A 5 6.58 -10.99 4.03
C SER A 5 5.42 -11.79 4.62
N LYS A 6 5.08 -12.95 4.02
CA LYS A 6 4.02 -13.81 4.55
C LYS A 6 4.39 -14.40 5.91
N GLN A 7 5.61 -14.92 6.03
CA GLN A 7 6.10 -15.47 7.30
C GLN A 7 6.12 -14.43 8.42
N ILE A 8 6.50 -13.19 8.12
CA ILE A 8 6.45 -12.09 9.10
C ILE A 8 5.02 -11.82 9.56
N ILE A 9 4.05 -11.81 8.64
CA ILE A 9 2.63 -11.61 8.97
C ILE A 9 2.12 -12.75 9.85
N ASP A 10 2.42 -14.01 9.48
CA ASP A 10 2.01 -15.18 10.26
C ASP A 10 2.62 -15.15 11.66
N MET A 11 3.86 -14.68 11.81
CA MET A 11 4.53 -14.50 13.10
C MET A 11 3.89 -13.40 13.94
N LEU A 12 3.54 -12.26 13.33
CA LEU A 12 2.85 -11.15 14.00
C LEU A 12 1.48 -11.55 14.54
N ASP A 13 0.73 -12.35 13.77
CA ASP A 13 -0.63 -12.78 14.11
C ASP A 13 -0.68 -13.68 15.35
N MET A 14 0.42 -14.40 15.65
CA MET A 14 0.55 -15.22 16.85
C MET A 14 0.86 -14.42 18.12
N LEU A 15 1.22 -13.14 18.02
CA LEU A 15 1.61 -12.32 19.17
C LEU A 15 0.41 -11.76 19.93
N PRO A 16 0.53 -11.48 21.24
CA PRO A 16 -0.46 -10.68 21.97
C PRO A 16 -0.58 -9.26 21.39
N GLU A 17 -1.75 -8.64 21.55
CA GLU A 17 -2.07 -7.31 21.00
C GLU A 17 -1.01 -6.24 21.34
N SER A 18 -0.51 -6.21 22.58
CA SER A 18 0.54 -5.27 23.01
C SER A 18 1.85 -5.42 22.23
N GLU A 19 2.22 -6.64 21.87
CA GLU A 19 3.43 -6.91 21.08
C GLU A 19 3.19 -6.61 19.59
N GLN A 20 1.97 -6.80 19.10
CA GLN A 20 1.59 -6.39 17.74
C GLN A 20 1.66 -4.87 17.58
N GLU A 21 1.18 -4.10 18.58
CA GLU A 21 1.28 -2.64 18.59
C GLU A 21 2.75 -2.16 18.59
N LEU A 22 3.59 -2.79 19.41
CA LEU A 22 5.02 -2.49 19.43
C LEU A 22 5.68 -2.76 18.07
N ALA A 23 5.41 -3.92 17.49
CA ALA A 23 5.94 -4.29 16.19
C ALA A 23 5.45 -3.36 15.08
N PHE A 24 4.18 -2.92 15.13
CA PHE A 24 3.63 -1.94 14.20
C PHE A 24 4.38 -0.61 14.26
N GLU A 25 4.60 -0.05 15.45
CA GLU A 25 5.34 1.20 15.60
C GLU A 25 6.81 1.07 15.18
N MET A 26 7.43 -0.10 15.39
CA MET A 26 8.79 -0.37 14.92
C MET A 26 8.87 -0.43 13.39
N ILE A 27 7.96 -1.16 12.74
CA ILE A 27 7.87 -1.25 11.28
C ILE A 27 7.62 0.14 10.68
N LYS A 28 6.70 0.92 11.26
CA LYS A 28 6.41 2.29 10.84
C LYS A 28 7.65 3.19 10.86
N ARG A 29 8.49 3.10 11.90
CA ARG A 29 9.76 3.85 11.97
C ARG A 29 10.75 3.41 10.89
N ILE A 30 10.84 2.10 10.62
CA ILE A 30 11.71 1.57 9.55
C ILE A 30 11.24 2.07 8.19
N VAL A 31 9.93 2.04 7.93
CA VAL A 31 9.34 2.57 6.69
C VAL A 31 9.63 4.06 6.55
N LEU A 32 9.40 4.86 7.59
CA LEU A 32 9.70 6.30 7.57
C LEU A 32 11.19 6.62 7.34
N ALA A 33 12.10 5.81 7.88
CA ALA A 33 13.53 5.99 7.67
C ALA A 33 13.97 5.62 6.24
N TRP A 34 13.30 4.64 5.64
CA TRP A 34 13.58 4.21 4.27
C TRP A 34 12.90 5.09 3.22
N ASP A 35 11.70 5.59 3.52
CA ASP A 35 10.84 6.38 2.65
C ASP A 35 10.17 7.51 3.42
N SER A 36 10.94 8.54 3.73
CA SER A 36 10.49 9.68 4.54
C SER A 36 9.41 10.52 3.86
N ASP A 37 9.34 10.48 2.53
CA ASP A 37 8.39 11.23 1.72
C ASP A 37 7.26 10.35 1.14
N PHE A 38 7.17 9.08 1.57
CA PHE A 38 6.15 8.12 1.13
C PHE A 38 6.06 7.96 -0.39
N THR A 39 7.18 8.08 -1.10
CA THR A 39 7.23 8.01 -2.57
C THR A 39 7.39 6.59 -3.11
N LYS A 40 7.69 5.60 -2.25
CA LYS A 40 7.97 4.23 -2.67
C LYS A 40 6.70 3.41 -2.71
N LEU A 41 6.44 2.85 -3.88
CA LEU A 41 5.29 1.97 -4.10
C LEU A 41 5.66 0.51 -3.89
N THR A 42 4.75 -0.22 -3.23
CA THR A 42 4.74 -1.68 -3.28
C THR A 42 4.54 -2.15 -4.74
N PRO A 43 4.92 -3.39 -5.09
CA PRO A 43 4.70 -3.91 -6.43
C PRO A 43 3.24 -3.84 -6.90
N LEU A 44 2.30 -4.08 -5.99
CA LEU A 44 0.87 -4.02 -6.28
C LEU A 44 0.39 -2.58 -6.54
N GLU A 45 0.85 -1.62 -5.75
CA GLU A 45 0.50 -0.20 -5.97
C GLU A 45 1.11 0.32 -7.28
N ARG A 46 2.32 -0.12 -7.62
CA ARG A 46 2.94 0.21 -8.91
C ARG A 46 2.13 -0.35 -10.08
N GLU A 47 1.69 -1.60 -9.98
CA GLU A 47 0.85 -2.22 -11.00
C GLU A 47 -0.48 -1.46 -11.18
N LYS A 48 -1.13 -1.09 -10.07
CA LYS A 48 -2.35 -0.26 -10.10
C LYS A 48 -2.11 1.10 -10.75
N LEU A 49 -1.03 1.78 -10.38
CA LEU A 49 -0.67 3.07 -10.95
C LEU A 49 -0.44 2.97 -12.46
N THR A 50 0.34 2.00 -12.92
CA THR A 50 0.57 1.75 -14.35
C THR A 50 -0.71 1.38 -15.09
N GLN A 51 -1.64 0.68 -14.45
CA GLN A 51 -2.95 0.37 -15.02
C GLN A 51 -3.79 1.65 -15.18
N SER A 52 -3.85 2.49 -14.15
CA SER A 52 -4.55 3.78 -14.22
C SER A 52 -3.95 4.71 -15.28
N GLU A 53 -2.63 4.75 -15.46
CA GLU A 53 -1.98 5.51 -16.54
C GLU A 53 -2.45 5.05 -17.94
N LYS A 54 -2.66 3.74 -18.13
CA LYS A 54 -3.20 3.20 -19.40
C LYS A 54 -4.66 3.58 -19.59
N GLU A 55 -5.48 3.49 -18.54
CA GLU A 55 -6.90 3.89 -18.59
C GLU A 55 -7.05 5.37 -18.94
N ILE A 56 -6.20 6.23 -18.37
CA ILE A 56 -6.12 7.65 -18.73
C ILE A 56 -5.76 7.82 -20.22
N ALA A 57 -4.73 7.12 -20.69
CA ALA A 57 -4.29 7.20 -22.09
C ALA A 57 -5.35 6.67 -23.09
N ASN A 58 -6.14 5.68 -22.68
CA ASN A 58 -7.23 5.11 -23.47
C ASN A 58 -8.52 5.94 -23.42
N GLY A 59 -8.59 6.96 -22.56
CA GLY A 59 -9.81 7.76 -22.36
C GLY A 59 -10.90 7.01 -21.57
N GLU A 60 -10.53 6.00 -20.79
CA GLU A 60 -11.43 5.19 -19.94
C GLU A 60 -11.71 5.87 -18.58
N ILE A 61 -11.37 7.14 -18.46
CA ILE A 61 -11.61 7.96 -17.27
C ILE A 61 -12.80 8.89 -17.48
N VAL A 62 -13.55 9.13 -16.41
CA VAL A 62 -14.64 10.12 -16.38
C VAL A 62 -14.21 11.25 -15.46
N SER A 63 -14.36 12.50 -15.91
CA SER A 63 -14.11 13.66 -15.04
C SER A 63 -15.10 13.66 -13.89
N HIS A 64 -14.64 14.05 -12.71
CA HIS A 64 -15.51 14.16 -11.53
C HIS A 64 -16.74 15.06 -11.77
N SER A 65 -16.59 16.09 -12.61
CA SER A 65 -17.68 16.99 -13.02
C SER A 65 -18.75 16.33 -13.87
N ASP A 66 -18.41 15.23 -14.55
CA ASP A 66 -19.24 14.58 -15.56
C ASP A 66 -20.00 13.37 -14.97
N ILE A 67 -19.77 13.07 -13.69
CA ILE A 67 -20.48 12.02 -12.94
C ILE A 67 -21.78 12.63 -12.39
N ASP A 68 -22.92 12.05 -12.76
CA ASP A 68 -24.21 12.39 -12.15
C ASP A 68 -24.33 11.66 -10.80
N TRP A 69 -24.32 12.46 -9.72
CA TRP A 69 -24.36 11.97 -8.34
C TRP A 69 -25.77 12.00 -7.73
N ASN A 70 -26.78 12.43 -8.49
CA ASN A 70 -28.17 12.54 -8.01
C ASN A 70 -28.87 11.19 -7.82
#